data_AF-A0A671P107-F1
#
_entry.id   AF-A0A671P107-F1
#
_cell.length_a   1.000
_cell.length_b   1.000
_cell.length_c   1.000
_cell.angle_alpha   90.00
_cell.angle_beta   90.00
_cell.angle_gamma   90.00
#
_symmetry.space_group_name_H-M   'P 1'
#
loop_
_entity.id
_entity.type
_entity.pdbx_description
1 polymer ?
#
loop_
_entity_poly.entity_id
_entity_poly.type
_entity_poly.pdbx_seq_one_letter_code
_entity_poly.pdbx_strand_id
1 'polypeptide(L)' 'TDREDDMDGLCPARLMVVPSRRGCSSDKDCPGGHKCCQFDCGPVCVLPVFIGLN' A
#
# COMPACT_ATOMS: atom_id res chain seq x y z
N THR A 1 11.76 -21.43 -0.22
CA THR A 1 12.09 -20.50 -1.30
C THR A 1 11.79 -19.14 -0.75
N ASP A 2 12.87 -18.42 -0.54
CA ASP A 2 13.00 -17.13 0.11
C ASP A 2 11.97 -16.15 -0.46
N ARG A 3 11.11 -15.58 0.41
CA ARG A 3 10.25 -14.46 0.03
C ARG A 3 11.11 -13.21 -0.07
N GLU A 4 11.94 -13.16 -1.09
CA GLU A 4 12.52 -11.92 -1.59
C GLU A 4 11.51 -11.26 -2.54
N ASP A 5 10.30 -10.99 -2.03
CA ASP A 5 9.37 -10.05 -2.67
C ASP A 5 9.81 -8.64 -2.22
N ASP A 6 10.90 -8.18 -2.85
CA ASP A 6 10.99 -6.84 -3.42
C ASP A 6 10.62 -5.67 -2.49
N MET A 7 11.50 -5.27 -1.56
CA MET A 7 11.46 -3.95 -0.92
C MET A 7 10.04 -3.52 -0.51
N ASP A 8 9.29 -4.42 0.15
CA ASP A 8 7.86 -4.28 0.43
C ASP A 8 7.57 -2.97 1.16
N GLY A 9 7.22 -1.93 0.39
CA GLY A 9 6.85 -0.67 0.97
C GLY A 9 5.66 -0.87 1.90
N LEU A 10 5.61 -0.11 2.98
CA LEU A 10 4.58 -0.25 4.00
C LEU A 10 3.34 0.56 3.64
N CYS A 11 2.22 0.22 4.26
CA CYS A 11 1.08 1.11 4.29
C CYS A 11 1.45 2.38 5.08
N PRO A 12 1.13 3.58 4.58
CA PRO A 12 1.32 4.80 5.35
C PRO A 12 0.45 4.76 6.61
N ALA A 13 0.99 5.23 7.74
CA ALA A 13 0.29 5.20 9.03
C ALA A 13 -0.96 6.10 9.06
N ARG A 14 -1.04 7.10 8.16
CA ARG A 14 -2.17 8.01 8.02
C ARG A 14 -2.48 8.23 6.55
N LEU A 15 -3.77 8.26 6.22
CA LEU A 15 -4.23 8.60 4.88
C LEU A 15 -4.14 10.11 4.66
N MET A 16 -2.93 10.59 4.37
CA MET A 16 -2.64 12.02 4.14
C MET A 16 -2.78 12.43 2.67
N VAL A 17 -3.03 11.47 1.78
CA VAL A 17 -3.16 11.67 0.34
C VAL A 17 -4.50 11.12 -0.15
N VAL A 18 -4.98 11.64 -1.28
CA VAL A 18 -6.14 11.09 -1.95
C VAL A 18 -5.78 9.69 -2.46
N PRO A 19 -6.50 8.63 -2.05
CA PRO A 19 -6.22 7.29 -2.53
C PRO A 19 -6.51 7.20 -4.03
N SER A 20 -5.70 6.42 -4.76
CA SER A 20 -5.89 6.22 -6.20
C SER A 20 -7.16 5.42 -6.50
N ARG A 21 -7.62 4.60 -5.54
CA ARG A 21 -8.85 3.82 -5.63
C ARG A 21 -9.42 3.57 -4.22
N ARG A 22 -10.75 3.60 -4.09
CA ARG A 22 -11.46 3.10 -2.91
C ARG A 22 -11.96 1.68 -3.16
N GLY A 23 -11.85 0.81 -2.15
CA GLY A 23 -12.22 -0.60 -2.24
C GLY A 23 -11.17 -1.44 -2.95
N CYS A 24 -10.55 -2.34 -2.21
CA CYS A 24 -9.61 -3.36 -2.66
C CYS A 24 -9.57 -4.50 -1.63
N SER A 25 -9.10 -5.67 -2.04
CA SER A 25 -8.90 -6.84 -1.17
C SER A 25 -7.43 -7.26 -1.10
N SER A 26 -6.63 -6.90 -2.10
CA SER A 26 -5.18 -7.17 -2.17
C SER A 26 -4.45 -6.10 -2.99
N ASP A 27 -3.12 -6.00 -2.82
CA ASP A 27 -2.25 -5.11 -3.61
C ASP A 27 -2.42 -5.30 -5.13
N LYS A 28 -2.80 -6.50 -5.57
CA LYS A 28 -3.06 -6.83 -6.99
C LYS A 28 -4.29 -6.13 -7.56
N ASP A 29 -5.21 -5.64 -6.72
CA ASP A 29 -6.36 -4.84 -7.14
C ASP A 29 -6.00 -3.37 -7.40
N CYS A 30 -4.80 -2.97 -6.95
CA CYS A 30 -4.35 -1.60 -6.97
C CYS A 30 -3.48 -1.31 -8.21
N PRO A 31 -3.63 -0.14 -8.83
CA PRO A 31 -2.88 0.19 -10.05
C PRO A 31 -1.42 0.51 -9.72
N GLY A 32 -0.51 0.21 -10.65
CA GLY A 32 0.84 0.77 -10.65
C GLY A 32 1.62 0.58 -9.34
N GLY A 33 1.62 -0.62 -8.78
CA GLY A 33 2.40 -0.95 -7.58
C GLY A 33 1.90 -0.30 -6.28
N HIS A 34 0.68 0.24 -6.28
CA HIS A 34 0.04 0.70 -5.05
C HIS A 34 -0.32 -0.49 -4.15
N LYS A 35 -0.43 -0.21 -2.85
CA LYS A 35 -0.81 -1.20 -1.84
C LYS A 35 -2.24 -1.02 -1.38
N CYS A 36 -2.91 -2.13 -1.11
CA CYS A 36 -4.24 -2.15 -0.52
C CYS A 36 -4.13 -2.04 1.00
N CYS A 37 -4.48 -0.88 1.53
CA CYS A 37 -4.30 -0.55 2.95
C CYS A 37 -5.64 -0.28 3.62
N GLN A 38 -5.79 -0.78 4.86
CA GLN A 38 -6.99 -0.59 5.68
C GLN A 38 -6.88 0.71 6.49
N PHE A 39 -7.86 1.60 6.32
CA PHE A 39 -8.04 2.79 7.17
C PHE A 39 -9.45 2.79 7.79
N ASP A 40 -9.76 3.80 8.62
CA ASP A 40 -11.08 3.99 9.24
C ASP A 40 -12.19 4.15 8.20
N CYS A 41 -11.89 4.72 7.04
CA CYS A 41 -12.83 4.86 5.92
C CYS A 41 -12.97 3.60 5.05
N GLY A 42 -12.32 2.49 5.42
CA GLY A 42 -12.28 1.25 4.64
C GLY A 42 -10.96 1.02 3.90
N PRO A 43 -10.87 -0.09 3.13
CA PRO A 43 -9.69 -0.42 2.34
C PRO A 43 -9.56 0.49 1.11
N VAL A 44 -8.37 1.01 0.88
CA VAL A 44 -8.05 1.92 -0.24
C VAL A 44 -6.65 1.66 -0.80
N CYS A 45 -6.45 2.00 -2.07
CA CYS A 45 -5.15 1.90 -2.73
C CYS A 45 -4.32 3.17 -2.53
N VAL A 46 -3.10 3.02 -1.99
CA VAL A 46 -2.17 4.13 -1.72
C VAL A 46 -0.75 3.77 -2.17
N LEU A 47 0.08 4.79 -2.39
CA LEU A 47 1.50 4.56 -2.64
C LEU A 47 2.17 3.95 -1.40
N PRO A 48 3.08 2.97 -1.58
CA PRO A 48 3.90 2.45 -0.50
C PRO A 48 4.79 3.53 0.12
N VAL A 49 5.09 3.40 1.41
CA VAL A 49 6.21 4.11 2.04
C VAL A 49 7.42 3.19 2.15
N PHE A 50 8.59 3.67 1.75
CA PHE A 50 9.82 2.92 1.84
C PHE A 50 10.62 3.41 3.04
N ILE A 51 10.86 2.55 4.03
CA ILE A 51 11.78 2.86 5.12
C ILE A 51 13.19 2.64 4.57
N GLY A 52 13.83 3.72 4.15
CA GLY A 52 15.28 3.69 3.91
C GLY A 52 15.97 3.45 5.24
N LEU A 53 16.36 2.20 5.52
CA LEU A 53 17.41 1.91 6.49
C LEU A 53 18.66 2.67 6.02
N ASN A 54 19.06 3.69 6.78
CA ASN A 54 20.37 4.32 6.66
C ASN A 54 21.39 3.46 7.42
#